data_AF-A0A4V1BXV5-F1
#
_entry.id   AF-A0A4V1BXV5-F1
#
_cell.length_a   1.000
_cell.length_b   1.000
_cell.length_c   1.000
_cell.angle_alpha   90.00
_cell.angle_beta   90.00
_cell.angle_gamma   90.00
#
_symmetry.space_group_name_H-M   'P 1'
#
loop_
_entity.id
_entity.type
_entity.pdbx_description
1 polymer ?
#
loop_
_entity_poly.entity_id
_entity_poly.type
_entity_poly.pdbx_seq_one_letter_code
_entity_poly.pdbx_strand_id
1 'polypeptide(L)' 'MSRLKTDQYQMRISHELRIQLESEMKKDGDSSLATWIKRILRKELQSRGITPEG' A
#
# COMPACT_ATOMS: atom_id res chain seq x y z
N MET A 1 -10.47 -12.95 -22.44
CA MET A 1 -10.12 -11.84 -21.53
C MET A 1 -8.98 -12.30 -20.64
N SER A 2 -7.78 -11.75 -20.81
CA SER A 2 -6.59 -12.11 -20.04
C SER A 2 -6.77 -11.68 -18.59
N ARG A 3 -6.76 -12.61 -17.64
CA ARG A 3 -6.79 -12.30 -16.21
C ARG A 3 -5.49 -11.54 -15.87
N LEU A 4 -5.60 -10.30 -15.41
CA LEU A 4 -4.43 -9.54 -14.93
C LEU A 4 -3.72 -10.39 -13.88
N LYS A 5 -2.45 -10.72 -14.14
CA LYS A 5 -1.63 -11.51 -13.22
C LYS A 5 -1.26 -10.60 -12.06
N THR A 6 -1.70 -10.95 -10.86
CA THR A 6 -1.32 -10.27 -9.62
C THR A 6 -0.34 -11.14 -8.86
N ASP A 7 0.88 -10.65 -8.64
CA ASP A 7 1.84 -11.31 -7.78
C ASP A 7 1.61 -10.91 -6.32
N GLN A 8 1.75 -11.86 -5.39
CA GLN A 8 1.64 -11.58 -3.96
C GLN A 8 2.96 -11.06 -3.40
N TYR A 9 2.91 -9.94 -2.68
CA TYR A 9 4.05 -9.41 -1.95
C TYR A 9 3.87 -9.67 -0.45
N GLN A 10 4.80 -10.43 0.15
CA GLN A 10 4.83 -10.66 1.59
C GLN A 10 5.90 -9.78 2.23
N MET A 11 5.50 -8.97 3.21
CA MET A 11 6.38 -8.10 3.96
C MET A 11 6.44 -8.56 5.41
N ARG A 12 7.67 -8.72 5.95
CA ARG A 12 7.87 -8.90 7.39
C ARG A 12 8.06 -7.54 8.04
N ILE A 13 7.21 -7.21 9.00
CA ILE A 13 7.30 -5.99 9.80
C ILE A 13 7.16 -6.34 11.28
N SER A 14 7.76 -5.52 12.14
CA SER A 14 7.56 -5.65 13.58
C SER A 14 6.10 -5.34 13.97
N HIS A 15 5.70 -5.86 15.13
CA HIS A 15 4.36 -5.62 15.67
C HIS A 15 4.09 -4.12 15.91
N GLU A 16 5.09 -3.41 16.44
CA GLU A 16 4.99 -1.98 16.73
C GLU A 16 4.79 -1.15 15.47
N LEU A 17 5.58 -1.43 14.42
CA LEU A 17 5.43 -0.75 13.14
C LEU A 17 4.06 -1.02 12.53
N ARG A 18 3.54 -2.26 12.66
CA ARG A 18 2.19 -2.58 12.19
C ARG A 18 1.13 -1.74 12.88
N ILE A 19 1.20 -1.56 14.20
CA ILE A 19 0.25 -0.74 14.96
C ILE A 19 0.27 0.71 14.47
N GLN A 20 1.47 1.27 14.24
CA GLN A 20 1.61 2.63 13.72
C GLN A 20 0.96 2.77 12.34
N LEU A 21 1.24 1.85 11.43
CA LEU A 21 0.65 1.85 10.09
C LEU A 21 -0.88 1.72 10.13
N GLU A 22 -1.43 0.84 10.98
CA GLU A 22 -2.87 0.70 11.15
C GLU A 22 -3.53 1.95 11.76
N SER A 23 -2.82 2.68 12.64
CA SER A 23 -3.30 3.94 13.20
C SER A 23 -3.40 5.03 12.13
N GLU A 24 -2.34 5.23 11.34
CA GLU A 24 -2.32 6.23 10.27
C GLU A 24 -3.31 5.88 9.15
N MET A 25 -3.43 4.60 8.79
CA MET A 25 -4.45 4.11 7.87
C MET A 25 -5.86 4.55 8.28
N LYS A 26 -6.21 4.39 9.57
CA LYS A 26 -7.52 4.78 10.08
C LYS A 26 -7.74 6.29 10.02
N LYS A 27 -6.72 7.10 10.30
CA LYS A 27 -6.79 8.57 10.19
C LYS A 27 -7.05 9.00 8.74
N ASP A 28 -6.47 8.29 7.79
CA ASP A 28 -6.67 8.49 6.36
C ASP A 28 -8.03 7.97 5.84
N GLY A 29 -8.82 7.28 6.68
CA GLY A 29 -10.14 6.75 6.33
C GLY A 29 -10.12 5.43 5.55
N ASP A 30 -8.97 4.78 5.42
CA ASP A 30 -8.84 3.49 4.74
C ASP A 30 -9.20 2.32 5.68
N SER A 31 -9.87 1.30 5.13
CA SER A 31 -10.32 0.12 5.88
C SER A 31 -9.39 -1.09 5.80
N SER A 32 -8.39 -1.05 4.91
CA SER A 32 -7.46 -2.15 4.66
C SER A 32 -6.03 -1.66 4.54
N LEU A 33 -5.13 -2.27 5.32
CA LEU A 33 -3.74 -1.88 5.36
C LEU A 33 -3.06 -2.12 4.00
N ALA A 34 -3.44 -3.19 3.30
CA ALA A 34 -2.92 -3.48 1.96
C ALA A 34 -3.36 -2.41 0.95
N THR A 35 -4.60 -1.94 1.02
CA THR A 35 -5.11 -0.88 0.14
C THR A 35 -4.42 0.45 0.44
N TRP A 36 -4.29 0.79 1.72
CA TRP A 36 -3.62 2.00 2.17
C TRP A 36 -2.15 2.03 1.77
N ILE A 37 -1.40 0.95 2.04
CA ILE A 37 0.01 0.84 1.64
C ILE A 37 0.16 0.98 0.13
N LYS A 38 -0.68 0.32 -0.69
CA LYS A 38 -0.65 0.50 -2.15
C LYS A 38 -0.88 1.96 -2.56
N ARG A 39 -1.81 2.67 -1.91
CA ARG A 39 -2.08 4.08 -2.17
C ARG A 39 -0.88 4.96 -1.82
N ILE A 40 -0.24 4.72 -0.68
CA ILE A 40 0.98 5.44 -0.26
C ILE A 40 2.12 5.18 -1.26
N LEU A 41 2.35 3.93 -1.66
CA LEU A 41 3.39 3.58 -2.65
C LEU A 41 3.14 4.23 -4.01
N ARG A 42 1.89 4.26 -4.50
CA ARG A 42 1.55 4.94 -5.76
C ARG A 42 1.80 6.44 -5.69
N LYS A 43 1.43 7.08 -4.57
CA LYS A 43 1.73 8.51 -4.34
C LYS A 43 3.22 8.79 -4.33
N GLU A 44 4.02 7.92 -3.72
CA GLU A 44 5.48 8.06 -3.69
C GLU A 44 6.12 7.86 -5.08
N LEU A 45 5.59 6.98 -5.93
CA LEU A 45 6.04 6.88 -7.32
C LEU A 45 5.71 8.16 -8.09
N GLN A 46 4.49 8.67 -7.93
CA GLN A 46 4.06 9.92 -8.56
C GLN A 46 4.89 11.12 -8.12
N SER A 47 5.25 11.23 -6.83
CA SER A 47 6.10 12.30 -6.30
C SER A 47 7.50 12.31 -6.94
N ARG A 48 7.96 11.14 -7.41
CA ARG A 48 9.22 10.95 -8.14
C ARG A 48 9.08 11.07 -9.65
N GLY A 49 7.91 11.45 -10.16
CA GLY A 49 7.64 11.57 -11.59
C GLY A 49 7.43 10.22 -12.30
N ILE A 50 7.21 9.13 -11.56
CA ILE A 50 6.97 7.79 -12.10
C ILE A 50 5.46 7.55 -12.13
N THR A 51 4.91 7.23 -13.30
CA THR A 51 3.51 6.81 -13.42
C THR A 51 3.36 5.38 -12.90
N PRO A 52 2.53 5.14 -11.87
CA PRO A 52 2.32 3.80 -11.36
C PRO A 52 1.45 2.98 -12.31
N GLU A 53 2.00 1.88 -12.82
CA GLU A 53 1.27 0.91 -13.63
C GLU A 53 0.58 -0.13 -12.74
N GLY A 54 -0.74 -0.33 -12.93
CA GLY A 54 -1.55 -1.29 -12.17
C GLY A 54 -2.19 -0.76 -10.88
#